data_AF-A0A958AJR1-F1
#
_entry.id   AF-A0A958AJR1-F1
#
_cell.length_a   1.000
_cell.length_b   1.000
_cell.length_c   1.000
_cell.angle_alpha   90.00
_cell.angle_beta   90.00
_cell.angle_gamma   90.00
#
_symmetry.space_group_name_H-M   'P 1'
#
loop_
_entity.id
_entity.type
_entity.pdbx_description
1 polymer ?
#
loop_
_entity_poly.entity_id
_entity_poly.type
_entity_poly.pdbx_seq_one_letter_code
_entity_poly.pdbx_strand_id
1 'polypeptide(L)'
;AIDLLTVVRLLWDYPLFREIVATAQSTVQGHRLQNTNQLLGVYPGVNGIKTGTTDAAGQCLIAGFLEEGHQVVAIVLGSSDRYSDMRTLYEHYQATYHWIVGDINRFSILNRLYGPNGQIWYLRTGAVAPTVLLPTVQGNQLVPYRRLALATNQPWQSGMQVGVIEWQLGNLVVGTQPLYLW
;
A
#
# COMPACT_ATOMS: atom_id res chain seq x y z
N ALA A 1 -19.95 2.12 2.39
CA ALA A 1 -18.62 2.40 1.78
C ALA A 1 -17.61 1.30 2.11
N ILE A 2 -17.42 0.95 3.39
CA ILE A 2 -16.46 -0.09 3.83
C ILE A 2 -16.69 -1.43 3.11
N ASP A 3 -17.92 -1.91 3.02
CA ASP A 3 -18.20 -3.20 2.36
C ASP A 3 -17.83 -3.20 0.88
N LEU A 4 -18.06 -2.08 0.17
CA LEU A 4 -17.66 -1.92 -1.22
C LEU A 4 -16.14 -1.95 -1.37
N LEU A 5 -15.40 -1.35 -0.43
CA LEU A 5 -13.95 -1.45 -0.39
C LEU A 5 -13.49 -2.89 -0.17
N THR A 6 -14.14 -3.63 0.73
CA THR A 6 -13.86 -5.06 0.96
C THR A 6 -14.05 -5.88 -0.31
N VAL A 7 -15.16 -5.67 -1.03
CA VAL A 7 -15.44 -6.34 -2.32
C VAL A 7 -14.36 -6.00 -3.35
N VAL A 8 -14.02 -4.71 -3.50
CA VAL A 8 -12.97 -4.28 -4.43
C VAL A 8 -11.64 -4.93 -4.07
N ARG A 9 -11.26 -4.94 -2.79
CA ARG A 9 -10.02 -5.56 -2.32
C ARG A 9 -9.95 -7.05 -2.66
N LEU A 10 -11.04 -7.79 -2.45
CA LEU A 10 -11.13 -9.21 -2.80
C LEU A 10 -11.04 -9.43 -4.31
N LEU A 11 -11.68 -8.58 -5.11
CA LEU A 11 -11.68 -8.69 -6.56
C LEU A 11 -10.39 -8.18 -7.22
N TRP A 12 -9.63 -7.33 -6.52
CA TRP A 12 -8.47 -6.66 -7.11
C TRP A 12 -7.38 -7.64 -7.52
N ASP A 13 -7.26 -8.80 -6.89
CA ASP A 13 -6.27 -9.83 -7.23
C ASP A 13 -6.55 -10.50 -8.58
N TYR A 14 -7.79 -10.45 -9.08
CA TYR A 14 -8.20 -11.07 -10.34
C TYR A 14 -7.83 -10.17 -11.54
N PRO A 15 -6.91 -10.58 -12.43
CA PRO A 15 -6.49 -9.75 -13.57
C PRO A 15 -7.64 -9.38 -14.50
N LEU A 16 -8.56 -10.32 -14.72
CA LEU A 16 -9.76 -10.10 -15.56
C LEU A 16 -10.66 -9.00 -14.99
N PHE A 17 -10.81 -8.93 -13.66
CA PHE A 17 -11.59 -7.84 -13.04
C PHE A 17 -10.96 -6.49 -13.35
N ARG A 18 -9.64 -6.37 -13.17
CA ARG A 18 -8.89 -5.13 -13.46
C ARG A 18 -9.01 -4.72 -14.93
N GLU A 19 -8.93 -5.68 -15.84
CA GLU A 19 -9.11 -5.46 -17.28
C GLU A 19 -10.52 -4.92 -17.60
N ILE A 20 -11.56 -5.58 -17.07
CA ILE A 20 -12.96 -5.20 -17.32
C ILE A 20 -13.23 -3.78 -16.82
N VAL A 21 -12.82 -3.45 -15.59
CA VAL A 21 -13.15 -2.15 -14.98
C VAL A 21 -12.34 -1.00 -15.57
N ALA A 22 -11.18 -1.28 -16.16
CA ALA A 22 -10.35 -0.33 -16.90
C ALA A 22 -10.78 -0.16 -18.37
N THR A 23 -11.76 -0.93 -18.85
CA THR A 23 -12.22 -0.86 -20.24
C THR A 23 -13.01 0.44 -20.47
N ALA A 24 -12.49 1.35 -21.31
CA ALA A 24 -13.12 2.63 -21.61
C ALA A 24 -14.35 2.51 -22.54
N GLN A 25 -14.33 1.52 -23.42
CA GLN A 25 -15.41 1.24 -24.36
C GLN A 25 -15.38 -0.23 -24.78
N SER A 26 -16.53 -0.77 -25.11
CA SER A 26 -16.64 -2.13 -25.66
C SER A 26 -17.76 -2.19 -26.68
N THR A 27 -17.74 -3.20 -27.55
CA THR A 27 -18.82 -3.46 -28.50
C THR A 27 -19.46 -4.79 -28.16
N VAL A 28 -20.75 -4.78 -27.86
CA VAL A 28 -21.51 -5.99 -27.51
C VAL A 28 -22.68 -6.10 -28.48
N GLN A 29 -22.74 -7.20 -29.23
CA GLN A 29 -23.80 -7.45 -30.23
C GLN A 29 -23.98 -6.29 -31.23
N GLY A 30 -22.88 -5.64 -31.64
CA GLY A 30 -22.90 -4.49 -32.55
C GLY A 30 -23.22 -3.14 -31.89
N HIS A 31 -23.55 -3.12 -30.60
CA HIS A 31 -23.76 -1.89 -29.83
C HIS A 31 -22.46 -1.43 -29.18
N ARG A 32 -22.05 -0.20 -29.50
CA ARG A 32 -20.91 0.44 -28.84
C ARG A 32 -21.33 1.00 -27.48
N LEU A 33 -20.73 0.47 -26.43
CA LEU A 33 -20.92 0.87 -25.05
C LEU A 33 -19.74 1.72 -24.61
N GLN A 34 -20.02 2.84 -23.95
CA GLN A 34 -19.02 3.67 -23.32
C GLN A 34 -19.04 3.46 -21.81
N ASN A 35 -17.86 3.50 -21.20
CA ASN A 35 -17.76 3.48 -19.76
C ASN A 35 -18.45 4.72 -19.19
N THR A 36 -19.29 4.53 -18.20
CA THR A 36 -20.02 5.62 -17.56
C THR A 36 -19.16 6.39 -16.57
N ASN A 37 -18.01 5.84 -16.13
CA ASN A 37 -17.04 6.54 -15.32
C ASN A 37 -16.28 7.58 -16.17
N GLN A 38 -16.67 8.84 -16.03
CA GLN A 38 -16.13 9.96 -16.80
C GLN A 38 -14.68 10.31 -16.45
N LEU A 39 -14.13 9.76 -15.35
CA LEU A 39 -12.73 9.98 -14.98
C LEU A 39 -11.77 9.06 -15.73
N LEU A 40 -12.25 7.93 -16.26
CA LEU A 40 -11.41 6.93 -16.91
C LEU A 40 -10.82 7.50 -18.22
N GLY A 41 -9.50 7.46 -18.34
CA GLY A 41 -8.76 8.03 -19.48
C GLY A 41 -8.70 9.56 -19.50
N VAL A 42 -9.26 10.24 -18.48
CA VAL A 42 -9.29 11.70 -18.38
C VAL A 42 -8.52 12.17 -17.15
N TYR A 43 -8.77 11.56 -15.99
CA TYR A 43 -8.09 11.90 -14.74
C TYR A 43 -6.86 11.00 -14.56
N PRO A 44 -5.66 11.56 -14.27
CA PRO A 44 -4.43 10.78 -14.16
C PRO A 44 -4.53 9.63 -13.16
N GLY A 45 -3.96 8.47 -13.53
CA GLY A 45 -3.91 7.29 -12.68
C GLY A 45 -5.23 6.51 -12.56
N VAL A 46 -6.37 7.02 -13.04
CA VAL A 46 -7.65 6.32 -12.92
C VAL A 46 -7.65 5.03 -13.73
N ASN A 47 -8.00 3.93 -13.06
CA ASN A 47 -8.03 2.59 -13.63
C ASN A 47 -9.34 1.81 -13.37
N GLY A 48 -10.41 2.53 -13.01
CA GLY A 48 -11.72 1.94 -12.69
C GLY A 48 -12.54 2.83 -11.75
N ILE A 49 -13.60 2.37 -11.09
CA ILE A 49 -14.11 0.99 -11.10
C ILE A 49 -15.58 0.96 -11.51
N LYS A 50 -16.47 1.69 -10.81
CA LYS A 50 -17.91 1.57 -11.05
C LYS A 50 -18.69 2.80 -10.60
N THR A 51 -19.64 3.20 -11.45
CA THR A 51 -20.69 4.20 -11.18
C THR A 51 -21.99 3.54 -10.73
N GLY A 52 -22.83 4.23 -9.97
CA GLY A 52 -24.21 3.81 -9.69
C GLY A 52 -25.12 5.02 -9.46
N THR A 53 -26.37 4.96 -9.90
CA THR A 53 -27.33 6.07 -9.74
C THR A 53 -28.73 5.53 -9.60
N THR A 54 -29.45 5.98 -8.58
CA THR A 54 -30.92 5.90 -8.48
C THR A 54 -31.41 7.11 -7.72
N ASP A 55 -32.70 7.44 -7.82
CA ASP A 55 -33.27 8.58 -7.08
C ASP A 55 -33.07 8.45 -5.57
N ALA A 56 -33.17 7.23 -5.03
CA ALA A 56 -32.98 6.97 -3.60
C ALA A 56 -31.50 6.95 -3.17
N ALA A 57 -30.59 6.50 -4.05
CA ALA A 57 -29.17 6.35 -3.71
C ALA A 57 -28.31 7.58 -4.05
N GLY A 58 -28.85 8.54 -4.82
CA GLY A 58 -28.08 9.63 -5.40
C GLY A 58 -27.00 9.13 -6.37
N GLN A 59 -25.96 9.94 -6.55
CA GLN A 59 -24.82 9.63 -7.42
C GLN A 59 -23.70 8.92 -6.63
N CYS A 60 -23.38 7.69 -7.03
CA CYS A 60 -22.33 6.87 -6.41
C CYS A 60 -21.16 6.62 -7.39
N LEU A 61 -19.93 6.63 -6.88
CA LEU A 61 -18.72 6.30 -7.63
C LEU A 61 -17.72 5.56 -6.74
N ILE A 62 -17.23 4.43 -7.25
CA ILE A 62 -16.01 3.78 -6.79
C ILE A 62 -14.96 4.07 -7.86
N ALA A 63 -13.92 4.82 -7.51
CA ALA A 63 -12.81 5.11 -8.40
C ALA A 63 -11.53 4.41 -7.90
N GLY A 64 -10.81 3.78 -8.82
CA GLY A 64 -9.49 3.21 -8.57
C GLY A 64 -8.44 4.11 -9.19
N PHE A 65 -7.32 4.29 -8.48
CA PHE A 65 -6.17 5.08 -8.92
C PHE A 65 -4.90 4.27 -8.71
N LEU A 66 -4.02 4.26 -9.71
CA LEU A 66 -2.66 3.73 -9.58
C LEU A 66 -1.70 4.90 -9.35
N GLU A 67 -1.09 4.94 -8.18
CA GLU A 67 -0.18 6.00 -7.74
C GLU A 67 1.08 5.37 -7.14
N GLU A 68 2.27 5.72 -7.67
CA GLU A 68 3.56 5.20 -7.19
C GLU A 68 3.64 3.65 -7.09
N GLY A 69 2.89 2.95 -7.96
CA GLY A 69 2.80 1.48 -7.93
C GLY A 69 1.82 0.93 -6.89
N HIS A 70 1.15 1.78 -6.14
CA HIS A 70 0.13 1.44 -5.16
C HIS A 70 -1.28 1.64 -5.73
N GLN A 71 -2.17 0.71 -5.42
CA GLN A 71 -3.59 0.85 -5.75
C GLN A 71 -4.31 1.63 -4.64
N VAL A 72 -4.89 2.77 -4.99
CA VAL A 72 -5.76 3.58 -4.14
C VAL A 72 -7.21 3.41 -4.61
N VAL A 73 -8.15 3.33 -3.67
CA VAL A 73 -9.58 3.23 -3.96
C VAL A 73 -10.31 4.30 -3.17
N ALA A 74 -11.03 5.17 -3.86
CA ALA A 74 -11.88 6.19 -3.27
C ALA A 74 -13.36 5.90 -3.59
N ILE A 75 -14.24 6.11 -2.61
CA ILE A 75 -15.65 5.75 -2.69
C ILE A 75 -16.51 6.93 -2.26
N VAL A 76 -17.35 7.41 -3.18
CA VAL A 76 -18.35 8.45 -2.96
C VAL A 76 -19.74 7.82 -3.10
N LEU A 77 -20.63 8.06 -2.13
CA LEU A 77 -22.00 7.55 -2.12
C LEU A 77 -22.96 8.71 -1.83
N GLY A 78 -24.15 8.71 -2.44
CA GLY A 78 -25.19 9.71 -2.12
C GLY A 78 -24.89 11.14 -2.59
N SER A 79 -23.98 11.31 -3.55
CA SER A 79 -23.59 12.64 -4.01
C SER A 79 -24.62 13.26 -4.97
N SER A 80 -24.65 14.59 -5.06
CA SER A 80 -25.31 15.32 -6.14
C SER A 80 -24.40 15.54 -7.35
N ASP A 81 -23.08 15.53 -7.16
CA ASP A 81 -22.04 15.56 -8.19
C ASP A 81 -20.86 14.66 -7.78
N ARG A 82 -20.96 13.37 -8.13
CA ARG A 82 -19.96 12.38 -7.73
C ARG A 82 -18.56 12.68 -8.25
N TYR A 83 -18.44 13.42 -9.35
CA TYR A 83 -17.15 13.65 -10.00
C TYR A 83 -16.41 14.81 -9.36
N SER A 84 -17.11 15.89 -9.01
CA SER A 84 -16.52 16.95 -8.20
C SER A 84 -16.10 16.40 -6.84
N ASP A 85 -16.99 15.69 -6.15
CA ASP A 85 -16.70 15.12 -4.82
C ASP A 85 -15.53 14.14 -4.85
N MET A 86 -15.45 13.31 -5.90
CA MET A 86 -14.35 12.36 -6.06
C MET A 86 -13.01 13.08 -6.25
N ARG A 87 -12.96 14.13 -7.06
CA ARG A 87 -11.73 14.93 -7.24
C ARG A 87 -11.33 15.59 -5.94
N THR A 88 -12.25 16.25 -5.24
CA THR A 88 -11.98 16.89 -3.95
C THR A 88 -11.47 15.88 -2.92
N LEU A 89 -12.09 14.70 -2.83
CA LEU A 89 -11.65 13.64 -1.91
C LEU A 89 -10.24 13.14 -2.27
N TYR A 90 -9.99 12.88 -3.55
CA TYR A 90 -8.70 12.35 -4.00
C TYR A 90 -7.58 13.39 -3.86
N GLU A 91 -7.83 14.65 -4.21
CA GLU A 91 -6.88 15.76 -4.04
C GLU A 91 -6.56 15.99 -2.57
N HIS A 92 -7.56 15.90 -1.67
CA HIS A 92 -7.32 15.97 -0.23
C HIS A 92 -6.44 14.80 0.25
N TYR A 93 -6.69 13.59 -0.23
CA TYR A 93 -5.85 12.42 0.06
C TYR A 93 -4.40 12.68 -0.37
N GLN A 94 -4.17 13.11 -1.62
CA GLN A 94 -2.82 13.35 -2.14
C GLN A 94 -2.09 14.48 -1.41
N ALA A 95 -2.81 15.53 -0.99
CA ALA A 95 -2.21 16.61 -0.21
C ALA A 95 -1.84 16.20 1.22
N THR A 96 -2.56 15.22 1.77
CA THR A 96 -2.50 14.88 3.20
C THR A 96 -1.68 13.63 3.48
N TYR A 97 -1.59 12.67 2.56
CA TYR A 97 -0.97 11.37 2.77
C TYR A 97 0.14 11.08 1.76
N HIS A 98 1.19 10.40 2.21
CA HIS A 98 2.30 9.97 1.37
C HIS A 98 2.74 8.55 1.73
N TRP A 99 3.24 7.81 0.72
CA TRP A 99 3.86 6.51 0.92
C TRP A 99 5.26 6.69 1.51
N ILE A 100 5.47 6.14 2.69
CA ILE A 100 6.76 6.20 3.39
C ILE A 100 7.36 4.80 3.37
N VAL A 101 8.46 4.66 2.65
CA VAL A 101 9.28 3.44 2.67
C VAL A 101 10.18 3.51 3.89
N GLY A 102 10.17 2.45 4.70
CA GLY A 102 11.12 2.35 5.80
C GLY A 102 12.57 2.42 5.28
N ASP A 103 13.34 3.42 5.70
CA ASP A 103 14.75 3.54 5.32
C ASP A 103 15.67 3.21 6.50
N ILE A 104 16.30 2.03 6.43
CA ILE A 104 17.38 1.61 7.34
C ILE A 104 18.77 1.76 6.70
N ASN A 105 18.84 2.05 5.40
CA ASN A 105 20.09 2.09 4.64
C ASN A 105 20.95 3.31 4.97
N ARG A 106 20.41 4.28 5.72
CA ARG A 106 21.23 5.33 6.37
C ARG A 106 22.25 4.77 7.37
N PHE A 107 22.17 3.49 7.73
CA PHE A 107 23.14 2.80 8.57
C PHE A 107 23.78 1.64 7.79
N SER A 108 24.89 1.91 7.09
CA SER A 108 25.62 0.95 6.24
C SER A 108 26.14 -0.31 6.97
N ILE A 109 26.08 -0.32 8.31
CA ILE A 109 26.17 -1.50 9.16
C ILE A 109 25.07 -1.37 10.22
N LEU A 110 24.05 -2.24 10.16
CA LEU A 110 22.95 -2.19 11.14
C LEU A 110 23.44 -2.46 12.56
N ASN A 111 24.50 -3.25 12.73
CA ASN A 111 25.36 -3.33 13.92
C ASN A 111 26.48 -4.40 13.76
N ARG A 112 27.45 -4.36 14.67
CA ARG A 112 28.47 -5.39 14.87
C ARG A 112 28.10 -6.25 16.09
N LEU A 113 28.12 -7.57 15.94
CA LEU A 113 27.90 -8.52 17.03
C LEU A 113 29.16 -9.36 17.26
N TYR A 114 29.39 -9.75 18.51
CA TYR A 114 30.41 -10.73 18.88
C TYR A 114 29.74 -12.08 19.07
N GLY A 115 30.13 -13.06 18.27
CA GLY A 115 29.67 -14.43 18.41
C GLY A 115 30.25 -15.11 19.65
N PRO A 116 29.76 -16.31 20.02
CA PRO A 116 30.22 -17.04 21.20
C PRO A 116 31.72 -17.35 21.23
N ASN A 117 32.37 -17.42 20.06
CA ASN A 117 33.81 -17.64 19.87
C ASN A 117 34.63 -16.34 19.72
N GLY A 118 34.02 -15.17 19.93
CA GLY A 118 34.65 -13.86 19.73
C GLY A 118 34.71 -13.39 18.27
N GLN A 119 34.21 -14.18 17.31
CA GLN A 119 34.13 -13.79 15.89
C GLN A 119 33.17 -12.60 15.71
N ILE A 120 33.56 -11.67 14.85
CA ILE A 120 32.73 -10.53 14.49
C ILE A 120 31.72 -10.93 13.42
N TRP A 121 30.45 -10.59 13.66
CA TRP A 121 29.35 -10.76 12.72
C TRP A 121 28.65 -9.43 12.45
N TYR A 122 28.07 -9.29 11.25
CA TYR A 122 27.29 -8.11 10.87
C TYR A 122 25.82 -8.46 10.70
N LEU A 123 24.95 -7.49 11.01
CA LEU A 123 23.52 -7.63 10.75
C LEU A 123 23.14 -7.03 9.40
N ARG A 124 22.35 -7.77 8.63
CA ARG A 124 21.72 -7.32 7.39
C ARG A 124 20.23 -7.64 7.39
N THR A 125 19.43 -6.85 6.67
CA THR A 125 18.05 -7.21 6.34
C THR A 125 18.01 -7.98 5.03
N GLY A 126 17.21 -9.04 4.97
CA GLY A 126 16.99 -9.81 3.74
C GLY A 126 15.71 -9.45 2.99
N ALA A 127 14.88 -8.53 3.51
CA ALA A 127 13.58 -8.18 2.95
C ALA A 127 13.47 -6.69 2.66
N VAL A 128 12.60 -6.32 1.71
CA VAL A 128 12.22 -4.93 1.44
C VAL A 128 11.54 -4.34 2.67
N ALA A 129 11.80 -3.06 2.95
CA ALA A 129 11.15 -2.38 4.05
C ALA A 129 9.66 -2.21 3.79
N PRO A 130 8.81 -2.19 4.84
CA PRO A 130 7.41 -1.91 4.65
C PRO A 130 7.26 -0.50 4.08
N THR A 131 6.34 -0.38 3.12
CA THR A 131 5.82 0.91 2.68
C THR A 131 4.51 1.17 3.41
N VAL A 132 4.40 2.30 4.09
CA VAL A 132 3.24 2.66 4.90
C VAL A 132 2.68 3.98 4.40
N LEU A 133 1.37 4.06 4.22
CA LEU A 133 0.68 5.31 3.91
C LEU A 133 0.47 6.09 5.21
N LEU A 134 1.05 7.27 5.32
CA LEU A 134 0.97 8.10 6.53
C LEU A 134 0.59 9.55 6.19
N PRO A 135 -0.11 10.25 7.09
CA PRO A 135 -0.28 11.69 6.97
C PRO A 135 1.09 12.38 6.92
N THR A 136 1.23 13.41 6.08
CA THR A 136 2.48 14.18 5.90
C THR A 136 3.03 14.71 7.22
N VAL A 137 2.16 15.16 8.12
CA VAL A 137 2.51 15.66 9.45
C VAL A 137 3.09 14.59 10.39
N GLN A 138 2.95 13.31 10.04
CA GLN A 138 3.44 12.16 10.81
C GLN A 138 4.66 11.48 10.17
N GLY A 139 5.26 12.06 9.12
CA GLY A 139 6.29 11.37 8.33
C GLY A 139 7.55 10.92 9.11
N ASN A 140 7.85 11.57 10.24
CA ASN A 140 8.96 11.19 11.14
C ASN A 140 8.56 10.21 12.26
N GLN A 141 7.33 9.69 12.28
CA GLN A 141 6.86 8.80 13.34
C GLN A 141 7.13 7.31 13.08
N LEU A 142 7.55 6.94 11.87
CA LEU A 142 7.93 5.57 11.56
C LEU A 142 9.34 5.30 12.10
N VAL A 143 9.42 4.62 13.24
CA VAL A 143 10.68 4.35 13.92
C VAL A 143 11.04 2.86 13.78
N PRO A 144 12.26 2.52 13.35
CA PRO A 144 12.73 1.14 13.38
C PRO A 144 13.17 0.76 14.79
N TYR A 145 12.51 -0.24 15.39
CA TYR A 145 12.93 -0.88 16.63
C TYR A 145 13.55 -2.24 16.33
N ARG A 146 14.73 -2.51 16.87
CA ARG A 146 15.40 -3.80 16.65
C ARG A 146 15.14 -4.74 17.82
N ARG A 147 14.65 -5.94 17.50
CA ARG A 147 14.53 -7.05 18.44
C ARG A 147 15.37 -8.23 18.01
N LEU A 148 16.42 -8.53 18.78
CA LEU A 148 17.31 -9.66 18.54
C LEU A 148 16.86 -10.89 19.31
N ALA A 149 16.98 -12.05 18.68
CA ALA A 149 16.77 -13.37 19.25
C ALA A 149 18.00 -14.23 18.91
N LEU A 150 19.08 -14.00 19.63
CA LEU A 150 20.35 -14.69 19.41
C LEU A 150 20.27 -16.10 19.98
N ALA A 151 20.47 -17.11 19.14
CA ALA A 151 20.62 -18.47 19.63
C ALA A 151 22.00 -18.63 20.28
N THR A 152 22.03 -19.05 21.53
CA THR A 152 23.25 -19.26 22.32
C THR A 152 23.71 -20.72 22.31
N ASN A 153 22.89 -21.63 21.80
CA ASN A 153 23.07 -23.08 21.85
C ASN A 153 23.49 -23.71 20.51
N GLN A 154 23.73 -22.92 19.48
CA GLN A 154 24.15 -23.41 18.16
C GLN A 154 25.22 -22.49 17.56
N PRO A 155 26.15 -23.02 16.75
CA PRO A 155 27.13 -22.21 16.06
C PRO A 155 26.44 -21.22 15.11
N TRP A 156 26.90 -19.98 15.14
CA TRP A 156 26.41 -18.95 14.24
C TRP A 156 26.94 -19.18 12.82
N GLN A 157 26.08 -18.93 11.83
CA GLN A 157 26.41 -19.09 10.42
C GLN A 157 25.82 -17.93 9.60
N SER A 158 26.45 -17.61 8.47
CA SER A 158 25.95 -16.60 7.54
C SER A 158 24.57 -16.99 7.03
N GLY A 159 23.65 -16.02 6.92
CA GLY A 159 22.26 -16.24 6.56
C GLY A 159 21.37 -16.73 7.70
N MET A 160 21.89 -16.93 8.91
CA MET A 160 21.08 -17.28 10.07
C MET A 160 20.22 -16.09 10.49
N GLN A 161 18.91 -16.28 10.59
CA GLN A 161 18.01 -15.27 11.13
C GLN A 161 18.22 -15.14 12.64
N VAL A 162 18.44 -13.91 13.11
CA VAL A 162 18.78 -13.61 14.51
C VAL A 162 17.91 -12.52 15.11
N GLY A 163 16.81 -12.18 14.46
CA GLY A 163 15.86 -11.20 14.96
C GLY A 163 15.04 -10.58 13.86
N VAL A 164 14.46 -9.43 14.20
CA VAL A 164 13.66 -8.60 13.31
C VAL A 164 13.91 -7.11 13.57
N ILE A 165 13.73 -6.30 12.54
CA ILE A 165 13.38 -4.89 12.67
C ILE A 165 11.87 -4.80 12.71
N GLU A 166 11.32 -4.22 13.76
CA GLU A 166 9.92 -3.84 13.88
C GLU A 166 9.79 -2.37 13.48
N TRP A 167 8.94 -2.09 12.50
CA TRP A 167 8.62 -0.75 12.09
C TRP A 167 7.43 -0.28 12.92
N GLN A 168 7.65 0.72 13.77
CA GLN A 168 6.67 1.17 14.74
C GLN A 168 6.15 2.55 14.38
N LEU A 169 4.83 2.73 14.45
CA LEU A 169 4.15 4.00 14.43
C LEU A 169 3.55 4.25 15.83
N GLY A 170 4.21 5.07 16.63
CA GLY A 170 3.91 5.14 18.07
C GLY A 170 4.12 3.77 18.73
N ASN A 171 3.04 3.17 19.24
CA ASN A 171 3.08 1.84 19.88
C ASN A 171 2.65 0.69 18.96
N LEU A 172 2.27 0.98 17.71
CA LEU A 172 1.79 -0.04 16.76
C LEU A 172 2.93 -0.53 15.87
N VAL A 173 3.14 -1.85 15.82
CA VAL A 173 4.01 -2.47 14.81
C VAL A 173 3.25 -2.55 13.49
N VAL A 174 3.72 -1.81 12.49
CA VAL A 174 3.11 -1.72 11.15
C VAL A 174 3.80 -2.59 10.11
N GLY A 175 4.97 -3.15 10.45
CA GLY A 175 5.67 -4.12 9.61
C GLY A 175 6.90 -4.69 10.30
N THR A 176 7.41 -5.80 9.78
CA THR A 176 8.64 -6.43 10.29
C THR A 176 9.55 -6.83 9.15
N GLN A 177 10.86 -6.68 9.33
CA GLN A 177 11.87 -7.24 8.43
C GLN A 177 12.79 -8.21 9.18
N PRO A 178 13.07 -9.40 8.64
CA PRO A 178 14.02 -10.31 9.25
C PRO A 178 15.45 -9.76 9.22
N LEU A 179 16.18 -9.99 10.32
CA LEU A 179 17.60 -9.70 10.46
C LEU A 179 18.42 -10.99 10.39
N TYR A 180 19.47 -10.96 9.58
CA TYR A 180 20.36 -12.09 9.34
C TYR A 180 21.79 -11.75 9.70
N LEU A 181 22.54 -12.77 10.12
CA LEU A 181 23.99 -12.71 10.26
C LEU A 181 24.65 -12.75 8.89
N TRP A 182 25.70 -11.93 8.73
CA TRP A 182 26.59 -11.92 7.58
C TRP A 182 28.05 -11.94 8.03
#